data_AF-A0A414YZ16-F1
#
_entry.id   AF-A0A414YZ16-F1
#
_cell.length_a   1.000
_cell.length_b   1.000
_cell.length_c   1.000
_cell.angle_alpha   90.00
_cell.angle_beta   90.00
_cell.angle_gamma   90.00
#
_symmetry.space_group_name_H-M   'P 1'
#
loop_
_entity.id
_entity.type
_entity.pdbx_description
1 polymer ?
#
loop_
_entity_poly.entity_id
_entity_poly.type
_entity_poly.pdbx_seq_one_letter_code
_entity_poly.pdbx_strand_id
1 'polypeptide(L)'
;MELRTSCLDNEEFFKYQKSINILMHTILSPVTLCHKLITEEWKQLFALMDILYGNALKIWLAKHDCLSEEEIALCYFCYIGVKHKNQSIFFGISLQSLSKRKQRLRAKLKIPHGMSFKDVVNAI
;
A
#
# COMPACT_ATOMS: atom_id res chain seq x y z
N MET A 1 -12.50 -27.17 -9.46
CA MET A 1 -12.47 -25.76 -9.03
C MET A 1 -12.23 -24.94 -10.28
N GLU A 2 -13.32 -24.50 -10.92
CA GLU A 2 -13.25 -23.64 -12.10
C GLU A 2 -12.73 -22.27 -11.67
N LEU A 3 -11.55 -21.89 -12.16
CA LEU A 3 -11.14 -20.49 -12.16
C LEU A 3 -12.11 -19.78 -13.10
N ARG A 4 -13.20 -19.21 -12.55
CA ARG A 4 -14.00 -18.23 -13.28
C ARG A 4 -13.09 -17.05 -13.57
N THR A 5 -12.49 -17.02 -14.75
CA THR A 5 -12.02 -15.79 -15.37
C THR A 5 -13.25 -14.99 -15.73
N SER A 6 -13.82 -14.27 -14.75
CA SER A 6 -14.59 -13.09 -15.10
C SER A 6 -13.60 -12.16 -15.77
N CYS A 7 -13.68 -12.06 -17.10
CA CYS A 7 -13.03 -10.97 -17.82
C CYS A 7 -13.48 -9.69 -17.11
N LEU A 8 -12.55 -8.97 -16.48
CA LEU A 8 -12.84 -7.64 -15.95
C LEU A 8 -13.46 -6.88 -17.12
N ASP A 9 -14.71 -6.45 -16.96
CA ASP A 9 -15.33 -5.65 -18.00
C ASP A 9 -14.50 -4.34 -18.15
N ASN A 10 -14.49 -3.76 -19.35
CA ASN A 10 -13.66 -2.58 -19.61
C ASN A 10 -14.01 -1.44 -18.65
N GLU A 11 -15.26 -1.34 -18.19
CA GLU A 11 -15.75 -0.31 -17.28
C GLU A 11 -15.14 -0.47 -15.87
N GLU A 12 -15.04 -1.69 -15.38
CA GLU A 12 -14.42 -2.09 -14.12
C GLU A 12 -12.90 -1.90 -14.17
N PHE A 13 -12.25 -2.13 -15.32
CA PHE A 13 -10.84 -1.80 -15.49
C PHE A 13 -10.60 -0.28 -15.50
N PHE A 14 -11.43 0.49 -16.21
CA PHE A 14 -11.34 1.95 -16.24
C PHE A 14 -11.52 2.59 -14.85
N LYS A 15 -12.33 1.96 -13.98
CA LYS A 15 -12.45 2.36 -12.57
C LYS A 15 -11.10 2.41 -11.84
N TYR A 16 -10.18 1.50 -12.16
CA TYR A 16 -8.86 1.45 -11.53
C TYR A 16 -7.77 2.17 -12.30
N GLN A 17 -8.05 2.74 -13.49
CA GLN A 17 -7.04 3.40 -14.32
C GLN A 17 -6.21 4.44 -13.54
N LYS A 18 -6.88 5.25 -12.70
CA LYS A 18 -6.21 6.24 -11.86
C LYS A 18 -5.31 5.58 -10.80
N SER A 19 -5.79 4.53 -10.16
CA SER A 19 -5.05 3.75 -9.16
C SER A 19 -3.84 3.04 -9.77
N ILE A 20 -3.97 2.51 -10.98
CA ILE A 20 -2.88 1.93 -11.77
C ILE A 20 -1.83 3.00 -12.04
N ASN A 21 -2.24 4.18 -12.51
CA ASN A 21 -1.32 5.29 -12.76
C ASN A 21 -0.58 5.72 -11.49
N ILE A 22 -1.28 5.83 -10.35
CA ILE A 22 -0.68 6.16 -9.05
C ILE A 22 0.37 5.11 -8.67
N LEU A 23 0.04 3.82 -8.79
CA LEU A 23 0.96 2.73 -8.46
C LEU A 23 2.18 2.71 -9.39
N MET A 24 1.96 2.88 -10.70
CA MET A 24 3.02 2.93 -11.71
C MET A 24 3.97 4.10 -11.48
N HIS A 25 3.44 5.30 -11.20
CA HIS A 25 4.28 6.43 -10.80
C HIS A 25 5.06 6.08 -9.53
N THR A 26 4.41 5.57 -8.49
CA THR A 26 5.09 5.20 -7.24
C THR A 26 6.25 4.22 -7.47
N ILE A 27 6.11 3.23 -8.36
CA ILE A 27 7.12 2.19 -8.57
C ILE A 27 8.19 2.62 -9.59
N LEU A 28 7.80 3.21 -10.72
CA LEU A 28 8.68 3.40 -11.88
C LEU A 28 9.16 4.84 -12.05
N SER A 29 8.32 5.82 -11.72
CA SER A 29 8.62 7.24 -11.91
C SER A 29 7.96 8.08 -10.81
N PRO A 30 8.55 8.03 -9.58
CA PRO A 30 7.88 8.51 -8.38
C PRO A 30 7.70 10.02 -8.43
N VAL A 31 6.50 10.45 -8.09
CA VAL A 31 6.13 11.86 -7.93
C VAL A 31 5.40 12.03 -6.60
N THR A 32 5.43 13.23 -6.04
CA THR A 32 4.72 13.52 -4.80
C THR A 32 3.22 13.50 -5.04
N LEU A 33 2.54 12.53 -4.43
CA LEU A 33 1.09 12.28 -4.59
C LEU A 33 0.33 12.23 -3.27
N CYS A 34 0.98 11.92 -2.14
CA CYS A 34 0.31 11.68 -0.87
C CYS A 34 -0.72 12.75 -0.48
N HIS A 35 -0.37 14.03 -0.63
CA HIS A 35 -1.24 15.15 -0.27
C HIS A 35 -2.21 15.59 -1.38
N LYS A 36 -2.24 14.87 -2.51
CA LYS A 36 -3.11 15.15 -3.66
C LYS A 36 -4.27 14.15 -3.76
N LEU A 37 -4.20 13.03 -3.06
CA LEU A 37 -5.20 11.98 -3.11
C LEU A 37 -6.39 12.33 -2.22
N ILE A 38 -7.59 12.23 -2.78
CA ILE A 38 -8.85 12.29 -2.01
C ILE A 38 -9.20 10.90 -1.46
N THR A 39 -10.10 10.85 -0.47
CA THR A 39 -10.51 9.60 0.21
C THR A 39 -10.93 8.48 -0.76
N GLU A 40 -11.63 8.80 -1.83
CA GLU A 40 -12.07 7.78 -2.80
C GLU A 40 -10.90 7.20 -3.60
N GLU A 41 -9.89 8.00 -3.90
CA GLU A 41 -8.69 7.54 -4.61
C GLU A 41 -7.83 6.63 -3.73
N TRP A 42 -7.77 6.91 -2.43
CA TRP A 42 -7.15 6.00 -1.47
C TRP A 42 -7.85 4.65 -1.43
N LYS A 43 -9.18 4.64 -1.34
CA LYS A 43 -9.98 3.41 -1.33
C LYS A 43 -9.75 2.59 -2.60
N GLN A 44 -9.76 3.24 -3.76
CA GLN A 44 -9.54 2.57 -5.04
C GLN A 44 -8.10 2.04 -5.17
N LEU A 45 -7.11 2.79 -4.67
CA LEU A 45 -5.71 2.35 -4.66
C LEU A 45 -5.51 1.11 -3.79
N PHE A 46 -6.09 1.10 -2.58
CA PHE A 46 -6.00 -0.06 -1.68
C PHE A 46 -6.74 -1.26 -2.26
N ALA A 47 -7.95 -1.07 -2.82
CA ALA A 47 -8.69 -2.13 -3.49
C ALA A 47 -7.91 -2.71 -4.68
N LEU A 48 -7.27 -1.87 -5.51
CA LEU A 48 -6.42 -2.33 -6.60
C LEU A 48 -5.24 -3.18 -6.07
N MET A 49 -4.57 -2.71 -5.01
CA MET A 49 -3.44 -3.46 -4.46
C MET A 49 -3.88 -4.79 -3.82
N ASP A 50 -5.06 -4.85 -3.22
CA ASP A 50 -5.66 -6.10 -2.73
C ASP A 50 -5.92 -7.10 -3.87
N ILE A 51 -6.38 -6.60 -5.02
CA ILE A 51 -6.56 -7.42 -6.23
C ILE A 51 -5.20 -7.94 -6.74
N LEU A 52 -4.19 -7.08 -6.81
CA LEU A 52 -2.88 -7.42 -7.40
C LEU A 52 -2.00 -8.31 -6.50
N TYR A 53 -2.04 -8.09 -5.19
CA TYR A 53 -1.14 -8.73 -4.22
C TYR A 53 -1.86 -9.66 -3.23
N GLY A 54 -3.17 -9.87 -3.44
CA GLY A 54 -4.03 -10.67 -2.59
C GLY A 54 -4.47 -9.95 -1.31
N ASN A 55 -5.50 -10.49 -0.66
CA ASN A 55 -6.12 -9.88 0.52
C ASN A 55 -5.33 -10.06 1.84
N ALA A 56 -4.14 -10.67 1.83
CA ALA A 56 -3.40 -11.00 3.05
C ALA A 56 -3.12 -9.76 3.92
N LEU A 57 -2.62 -8.69 3.30
CA LEU A 57 -2.34 -7.44 4.02
C LEU A 57 -3.62 -6.79 4.54
N LYS A 58 -4.69 -6.74 3.74
CA LYS A 58 -6.01 -6.23 4.17
C LYS A 58 -6.54 -6.99 5.38
N ILE A 59 -6.49 -8.32 5.36
CA ILE A 59 -6.94 -9.19 6.47
C ILE A 59 -6.09 -8.91 7.71
N TRP A 60 -4.78 -8.73 7.56
CA TRP A 60 -3.91 -8.37 8.67
C TRP A 60 -4.22 -7.00 9.24
N LEU A 61 -4.36 -5.98 8.39
CA LEU A 61 -4.67 -4.61 8.78
C LEU A 61 -6.03 -4.49 9.46
N ALA A 62 -7.00 -5.35 9.12
CA ALA A 62 -8.29 -5.40 9.80
C ALA A 62 -8.20 -5.76 11.30
N LYS A 63 -7.05 -6.27 11.77
CA LYS A 63 -6.76 -6.52 13.20
C LYS A 63 -6.24 -5.27 13.93
N HIS A 64 -6.00 -4.18 13.19
CA HIS A 64 -5.41 -2.95 13.69
C HIS A 64 -6.34 -1.76 13.41
N ASP A 65 -6.87 -1.16 14.47
CA ASP A 65 -7.68 0.04 14.35
C ASP A 65 -6.83 1.32 14.24
N CYS A 66 -7.46 2.40 13.76
CA CYS A 66 -6.94 3.77 13.81
C CYS A 66 -5.67 4.05 12.98
N LEU A 67 -5.51 3.42 11.81
CA LEU A 67 -4.48 3.79 10.83
C LEU A 67 -5.00 4.87 9.88
N SER A 68 -4.18 5.89 9.58
CA SER A 68 -4.51 6.85 8.52
C SER A 68 -4.29 6.26 7.13
N GLU A 69 -4.84 6.87 6.07
CA GLU A 69 -4.59 6.41 4.70
C GLU A 69 -3.09 6.42 4.36
N GLU A 70 -2.33 7.40 4.85
CA GLU A 70 -0.87 7.45 4.68
C GLU A 70 -0.17 6.26 5.34
N GLU A 71 -0.61 5.85 6.54
CA GLU A 71 -0.06 4.71 7.26
C GLU A 71 -0.39 3.39 6.56
N ILE A 72 -1.63 3.24 6.07
CA ILE A 72 -2.07 2.10 5.28
C ILE A 72 -1.24 2.01 3.98
N ALA A 73 -1.08 3.12 3.26
CA ALA A 73 -0.26 3.17 2.05
C ALA A 73 1.19 2.78 2.33
N LEU A 74 1.76 3.25 3.44
CA LEU A 74 3.12 2.88 3.85
C LEU A 74 3.23 1.37 4.15
N CYS A 75 2.19 0.76 4.73
CA CYS A 75 2.12 -0.69 4.93
C CYS A 75 2.17 -1.43 3.59
N TYR A 76 1.32 -1.06 2.63
CA TYR A 76 1.32 -1.68 1.29
C TYR A 76 2.67 -1.52 0.59
N PHE A 77 3.24 -0.32 0.59
CA PHE A 77 4.53 -0.08 -0.04
C PHE A 77 5.68 -0.87 0.61
N CYS A 78 5.62 -1.11 1.91
CA CYS A 78 6.57 -2.00 2.58
C CYS A 78 6.32 -3.47 2.22
N TYR A 79 5.06 -3.91 2.16
CA TYR A 79 4.68 -5.29 1.84
C TYR A 79 5.07 -5.70 0.41
N ILE A 80 4.82 -4.84 -0.57
CA ILE A 80 5.11 -5.12 -1.99
C ILE A 80 6.56 -4.77 -2.39
N GLY A 81 7.35 -4.20 -1.46
CA GLY A 81 8.76 -3.92 -1.68
C GLY A 81 9.07 -2.68 -2.53
N VAL A 82 8.21 -1.64 -2.50
CA VAL A 82 8.53 -0.35 -3.13
C VAL A 82 9.83 0.20 -2.54
N LYS A 83 10.76 0.64 -3.41
CA LYS A 83 12.06 1.19 -2.99
C LYS A 83 11.89 2.33 -1.98
N HIS A 84 12.75 2.38 -0.96
CA HIS A 84 12.67 3.38 0.11
C HIS A 84 12.66 4.83 -0.40
N LYS A 85 13.48 5.12 -1.43
CA LYS A 85 13.50 6.43 -2.10
C LYS A 85 12.18 6.77 -2.79
N ASN A 86 11.54 5.80 -3.42
CA ASN A 86 10.28 6.04 -4.11
C ASN A 86 9.15 6.34 -3.11
N GLN A 87 9.14 5.61 -1.99
CA GLN A 87 8.22 5.91 -0.90
C GLN A 87 8.42 7.35 -0.39
N SER A 88 9.67 7.79 -0.18
CA SER A 88 9.92 9.14 0.36
C SER A 88 9.44 10.23 -0.61
N ILE A 89 9.63 10.02 -1.91
CA ILE A 89 9.12 10.91 -2.95
C ILE A 89 7.59 10.92 -2.97
N PHE A 90 6.93 9.76 -2.95
CA PHE A 90 5.47 9.68 -2.91
C PHE A 90 4.87 10.48 -1.75
N PHE A 91 5.46 10.33 -0.56
CA PHE A 91 5.07 11.04 0.66
C PHE A 91 5.54 12.50 0.72
N GLY A 92 6.39 12.95 -0.20
CA GLY A 92 6.93 14.31 -0.18
C GLY A 92 7.80 14.62 1.04
N ILE A 93 8.49 13.63 1.60
CA ILE A 93 9.32 13.76 2.81
C ILE A 93 10.75 13.28 2.57
N SER A 94 11.67 13.66 3.47
CA SER A 94 13.05 13.16 3.43
C SER A 94 13.15 11.66 3.78
N LEU A 95 14.25 11.01 3.35
CA LEU A 95 14.53 9.60 3.66
C LEU A 95 14.62 9.36 5.18
N GLN A 96 15.20 10.31 5.92
CA GLN A 96 15.33 10.23 7.38
C GLN A 96 13.95 10.32 8.05
N SER A 97 13.08 11.24 7.59
CA SER A 97 11.72 11.36 8.08
C SER A 97 10.90 10.11 7.79
N LEU A 98 11.05 9.53 6.61
CA LEU A 98 10.42 8.26 6.26
C LEU A 98 10.89 7.12 7.17
N SER A 99 12.20 7.04 7.47
CA SER A 99 12.75 6.02 8.38
C SER A 99 12.14 6.12 9.77
N LYS A 100 12.04 7.33 10.33
CA LYS A 100 11.38 7.57 11.62
C LYS A 100 9.88 7.22 11.56
N ARG A 101 9.19 7.56 10.47
CA ARG A 101 7.76 7.24 10.28
C ARG A 101 7.54 5.72 10.22
N LYS A 102 8.38 4.97 9.50
CA LYS A 102 8.35 3.49 9.48
C LYS A 102 8.60 2.90 10.87
N GLN A 103 9.55 3.44 11.63
CA GLN A 103 9.83 2.97 12.99
C GLN A 103 8.62 3.17 13.91
N ARG A 104 8.00 4.35 13.89
CA ARG A 104 6.76 4.62 14.64
C ARG A 104 5.61 3.70 14.23
N LEU A 105 5.44 3.50 12.92
CA LEU A 105 4.41 2.61 12.40
C LEU A 105 4.63 1.16 12.84
N ARG A 106 5.88 0.66 12.79
CA ARG A 106 6.22 -0.68 13.32
C ARG A 106 5.89 -0.83 14.79
N ALA A 107 6.19 0.19 15.60
CA ALA A 107 5.85 0.20 17.02
C ALA A 107 4.33 0.20 17.25
N LYS A 108 3.59 1.03 16.49
CA LYS A 108 2.11 1.09 16.52
C LYS A 108 1.48 -0.26 16.17
N LEU A 109 2.04 -0.95 15.18
CA LEU A 109 1.58 -2.26 14.71
C LEU A 109 2.11 -3.43 15.57
N LYS A 110 2.90 -3.16 16.62
CA LYS A 110 3.50 -4.17 17.50
C LYS A 110 4.30 -5.24 16.76
N ILE A 111 4.97 -4.86 15.66
CA ILE A 111 5.78 -5.78 14.86
C ILE A 111 7.06 -6.14 15.65
N PRO A 112 7.33 -7.43 15.91
CA PRO A 112 8.51 -7.85 16.65
C PRO A 112 9.82 -7.33 16.05
N HIS A 113 10.82 -7.15 16.90
CA HIS A 113 12.17 -6.83 16.44
C HIS A 113 12.75 -8.02 15.67
N GLY A 114 13.50 -7.76 14.60
CA GLY A 114 14.06 -8.80 13.73
C GLY A 114 13.11 -9.39 12.69
N MET A 115 11.78 -9.29 12.84
CA MET A 115 10.84 -9.76 11.82
C MET A 115 10.63 -8.71 10.71
N SER A 116 10.66 -9.16 9.46
CA SER A 116 10.29 -8.30 8.34
C SER A 116 8.78 -8.04 8.34
N PHE A 117 8.36 -6.92 7.74
CA PHE A 117 6.94 -6.58 7.63
C PHE A 117 6.18 -7.66 6.84
N LYS A 118 6.79 -8.19 5.78
CA LYS A 118 6.20 -9.22 4.93
C LYS A 118 6.02 -10.54 5.66
N ASP A 119 6.99 -10.94 6.50
CA ASP A 119 6.90 -12.20 7.25
C ASP A 119 5.74 -12.17 8.25
N VAL A 120 5.54 -11.05 8.94
CA VAL A 120 4.43 -10.90 9.90
C VAL A 120 3.07 -10.95 9.22
N VAL A 121 2.93 -10.36 8.03
CA VAL A 121 1.68 -10.40 7.26
C VAL A 121 1.40 -11.79 6.70
N ASN A 122 2.45 -12.53 6.31
CA ASN A 122 2.31 -13.87 5.72
C ASN A 122 2.16 -15.00 6.76
N ALA A 123 2.29 -14.70 8.06
CA ALA A 123 2.17 -15.67 9.13
C ALA A 123 0.71 -15.88 9.62
N ILE A 124 -0.28 -15.34 8.89
CA ILE A 124 -1.71 -15.39 9.21
C ILE A 124 -2.39 -16.47 8.37
#